data_AF-A0A0V0XM95-F1
#
_entry.id   AF-A0A0V0XM95-F1
#
_cell.length_a   1.000
_cell.length_b   1.000
_cell.length_c   1.000
_cell.angle_alpha   90.00
_cell.angle_beta   90.00
_cell.angle_gamma   90.00
#
_symmetry.space_group_name_H-M   'P 1'
#
loop_
_entity.id
_entity.type
_entity.pdbx_description
1 polymer ?
#
loop_
_entity_poly.entity_id
_entity_poly.type
_entity_poly.pdbx_seq_one_letter_code
_entity_poly.pdbx_strand_id
1 'polypeptide(L)'
;LLNETVGRGEEGIMVKDPTSLYKPNSRTLSAGWFKIKPDYINGLIDDLDVLIVGGYFGTGRRSNLLSHFMIALMENYDKEKVETVDDCSSSTPWFVALGRVGSGYSLKELYDFNAKLVQLRLKRGQPPSWLKLGSEKPEVYIHPEQSTIVQVKAAQIVTSGQFPLGFTLRFPRVQAIRHDKTWRDCMTVEQFLNFKDLSVDCTSKRLAEMKNDNQIMNLKNISKKRKRKATVAADRRCRVEAMKNLDQSKRMREFKAISNIFQGRELCILNGNDTFTKENLEAKVVELGGTVVQHPGKFYFT
;
A
#
# COMPACT_ATOMS: atom_id res chain seq x y z
N LEU A 1 13.81 -29.03 7.12
CA LEU A 1 13.06 -28.60 5.92
C LEU A 1 13.03 -27.09 5.69
N LEU A 2 12.26 -26.25 6.43
CA LEU A 2 12.18 -24.80 6.11
C LEU A 2 13.56 -24.11 6.14
N ASN A 3 14.43 -24.44 7.10
CA ASN A 3 15.80 -23.90 7.15
C ASN A 3 16.63 -24.31 5.93
N GLU A 4 16.46 -25.54 5.45
CA GLU A 4 17.19 -26.01 4.27
C GLU A 4 16.67 -25.34 2.99
N THR A 5 15.35 -25.16 2.86
CA THR A 5 14.78 -24.45 1.69
C THR A 5 15.28 -23.01 1.64
N VAL A 6 15.31 -22.33 2.80
CA VAL A 6 15.86 -20.96 2.89
C VAL A 6 17.36 -20.93 2.60
N GLY A 7 18.13 -21.89 3.12
CA GLY A 7 19.56 -22.00 2.84
C GLY A 7 19.89 -22.26 1.37
N ARG A 8 18.96 -22.85 0.61
CA ARG A 8 19.07 -23.01 -0.86
C ARG A 8 18.52 -21.83 -1.66
N GLY A 9 18.07 -20.76 -0.99
CA GLY A 9 17.46 -19.59 -1.65
C GLY A 9 16.07 -19.86 -2.23
N GLU A 10 15.37 -20.90 -1.78
CA GLU A 10 14.00 -21.20 -2.19
C GLU A 10 12.99 -20.28 -1.46
N GLU A 11 11.81 -20.07 -2.06
CA GLU A 11 10.81 -19.13 -1.53
C GLU A 11 10.17 -19.59 -0.20
N GLY A 12 10.10 -20.91 0.03
CA GLY A 12 9.46 -21.50 1.20
C GLY A 12 8.98 -22.92 0.94
N ILE A 13 8.09 -23.41 1.79
CA ILE A 13 7.54 -24.78 1.71
C ILE A 13 6.03 -24.78 1.47
N MET A 14 5.57 -25.83 0.78
CA MET A 14 4.15 -26.14 0.62
C MET A 14 3.80 -27.33 1.50
N VAL A 15 2.77 -27.18 2.34
CA VAL A 15 2.22 -28.27 3.15
C VAL A 15 0.86 -28.63 2.58
N LYS A 16 0.70 -29.89 2.16
CA LYS A 16 -0.54 -30.39 1.56
C LYS A 16 -1.09 -31.52 2.41
N ASP A 17 -2.39 -31.49 2.67
CA ASP A 17 -3.14 -32.62 3.21
C ASP A 17 -3.28 -33.70 2.11
N PRO A 18 -2.74 -34.91 2.31
CA PRO A 18 -2.83 -36.00 1.33
C PRO A 18 -4.26 -36.40 0.98
N THR A 19 -5.23 -36.12 1.87
CA THR A 19 -6.65 -36.45 1.68
C THR A 19 -7.41 -35.34 0.95
N SER A 20 -6.78 -34.18 0.72
CA SER A 20 -7.42 -33.04 0.06
C SER A 20 -7.57 -33.25 -1.45
N LEU A 21 -8.80 -33.06 -1.94
CA LEU A 21 -9.08 -33.04 -3.38
C LEU A 21 -8.67 -31.71 -4.00
N TYR A 22 -8.24 -31.75 -5.27
CA TYR A 22 -8.00 -30.55 -6.05
C TYR A 22 -9.31 -29.77 -6.25
N LYS A 23 -9.34 -28.53 -5.77
CA LYS A 23 -10.49 -27.62 -5.88
C LYS A 23 -10.09 -26.40 -6.70
N PRO A 24 -10.48 -26.32 -7.98
CA PRO A 24 -10.20 -25.17 -8.81
C PRO A 24 -10.66 -23.87 -8.15
N ASN A 25 -9.84 -22.82 -8.23
CA ASN A 25 -10.12 -21.49 -7.67
C ASN A 25 -10.37 -21.44 -6.15
N SER A 26 -10.06 -22.50 -5.40
CA SER A 26 -10.20 -22.50 -3.93
C SER A 26 -8.90 -22.10 -3.25
N ARG A 27 -8.97 -21.10 -2.36
CA ARG A 27 -7.87 -20.65 -1.49
C ARG A 27 -8.22 -20.73 0.00
N THR A 28 -9.31 -21.41 0.34
CA THR A 28 -9.80 -21.52 1.71
C THR A 28 -8.99 -22.52 2.52
N LEU A 29 -9.06 -22.42 3.85
CA LEU A 29 -8.51 -23.43 4.78
C LEU A 29 -8.98 -24.86 4.45
N SER A 30 -10.15 -25.00 3.81
CA SER A 30 -10.75 -26.26 3.38
C SER A 30 -10.19 -26.84 2.06
N ALA A 31 -9.19 -26.20 1.46
CA ALA A 31 -8.45 -26.74 0.30
C ALA A 31 -7.29 -27.65 0.72
N GLY A 32 -6.89 -27.64 2.00
CA GLY A 32 -5.85 -28.51 2.55
C GLY A 32 -4.42 -28.13 2.15
N TRP A 33 -4.21 -27.03 1.42
CA TRP A 33 -2.89 -26.62 0.92
C TRP A 33 -2.45 -25.31 1.56
N PHE A 34 -1.25 -25.31 2.14
CA PHE A 34 -0.68 -24.19 2.88
C PHE A 34 0.68 -23.81 2.32
N LYS A 35 0.94 -22.50 2.26
CA LYS A 35 2.25 -21.94 1.92
C LYS A 35 2.88 -21.36 3.18
N ILE A 36 4.11 -21.76 3.47
CA ILE A 36 4.88 -21.23 4.59
C ILE A 36 6.13 -20.59 4.00
N LYS A 37 6.26 -19.27 4.20
CA LYS A 37 7.37 -18.48 3.69
C LYS A 37 8.04 -17.72 4.83
N PRO A 38 9.35 -17.48 4.75
CA PRO A 38 10.08 -16.77 5.81
C PRO A 38 9.53 -15.37 6.09
N ASP A 39 9.05 -14.67 5.06
CA ASP A 39 8.49 -13.32 5.17
C ASP A 39 7.19 -13.28 5.98
N TYR A 40 6.54 -14.43 6.21
CA TYR A 40 5.35 -14.52 7.07
C TYR A 40 5.69 -14.71 8.55
N ILE A 41 6.95 -15.01 8.88
CA ILE A 41 7.41 -15.20 10.26
C ILE A 41 7.95 -13.85 10.76
N ASN A 42 7.42 -13.38 11.88
CA ASN A 42 7.87 -12.14 12.52
C ASN A 42 9.27 -12.34 13.11
N GLY A 43 10.15 -11.35 12.92
CA GLY A 43 11.53 -11.39 13.42
C GLY A 43 12.50 -12.23 12.58
N LEU A 44 12.03 -12.96 11.56
CA LEU A 44 12.90 -13.80 10.75
C LEU A 44 13.60 -13.04 9.61
N ILE A 45 12.90 -12.09 9.00
CA ILE A 45 13.46 -11.15 8.01
C ILE A 45 13.46 -9.78 8.67
N ASP A 46 14.57 -9.07 8.59
CA ASP A 46 14.62 -7.69 9.10
C ASP A 46 13.82 -6.76 8.21
N ASP A 47 13.23 -5.76 8.85
CA ASP A 47 12.53 -4.70 8.17
C ASP A 47 13.48 -3.53 7.90
N LEU A 48 13.17 -2.79 6.83
CA LEU A 48 13.93 -1.62 6.39
C LEU A 48 13.17 -0.37 6.81
N ASP A 49 13.79 0.49 7.63
CA ASP A 49 13.24 1.80 7.96
C ASP A 49 13.65 2.81 6.87
N VAL A 50 12.75 3.07 5.92
CA VAL A 50 13.02 3.87 4.72
C VAL A 50 12.12 5.11 4.65
N LEU A 51 12.61 6.17 4.00
CA LEU A 51 11.87 7.41 3.89
C LEU A 51 11.00 7.41 2.63
N ILE A 52 9.76 7.89 2.74
CA ILE A 52 8.95 8.21 1.55
C ILE A 52 9.51 9.48 0.91
N VAL A 53 9.79 9.50 -0.39
CA VAL A 53 10.33 10.71 -1.07
C VAL A 53 9.47 11.17 -2.23
N GLY A 54 8.47 10.38 -2.61
CA GLY A 54 7.57 10.72 -3.69
C GLY A 54 6.34 9.84 -3.70
N GLY A 55 5.36 10.23 -4.52
CA GLY A 55 4.07 9.56 -4.63
C GLY A 55 3.61 9.37 -6.07
N TYR A 56 2.76 8.37 -6.25
CA TYR A 56 2.05 8.06 -7.49
C TYR A 56 0.56 8.02 -7.20
N PHE A 57 -0.23 8.61 -8.09
CA PHE A 57 -1.67 8.60 -7.95
C PHE A 57 -2.20 7.18 -8.17
N GLY A 58 -3.26 6.84 -7.43
CA GLY A 58 -3.95 5.58 -7.65
C GLY A 58 -4.72 5.56 -8.95
N THR A 59 -5.31 4.40 -9.22
CA THR A 59 -6.24 4.21 -10.33
C THR A 59 -7.63 3.88 -9.78
N GLY A 60 -8.65 4.10 -10.61
CA GLY A 60 -10.05 3.82 -10.25
C GLY A 60 -10.51 4.56 -9.00
N ARG A 61 -10.99 3.82 -7.99
CA ARG A 61 -11.55 4.39 -6.74
C ARG A 61 -10.55 5.20 -5.89
N ARG A 62 -9.26 5.15 -6.23
CA ARG A 62 -8.19 5.89 -5.54
C ARG A 62 -7.46 6.86 -6.47
N SER A 63 -8.07 7.24 -7.59
CA SER A 63 -7.46 8.17 -8.57
C SER A 63 -7.00 9.49 -7.95
N ASN A 64 -7.76 9.99 -6.98
CA ASN A 64 -7.49 11.28 -6.35
C ASN A 64 -6.57 11.17 -5.13
N LEU A 65 -6.01 9.99 -4.86
CA LEU A 65 -5.14 9.74 -3.72
C LEU A 65 -3.79 9.21 -4.21
N LEU A 66 -2.72 9.61 -3.55
CA LEU A 66 -1.46 8.92 -3.66
C LEU A 66 -1.62 7.55 -3.02
N SER A 67 -1.36 6.52 -3.81
CA SER A 67 -1.54 5.12 -3.41
C SER A 67 -0.26 4.31 -3.52
N HIS A 68 0.74 4.81 -4.22
CA HIS A 68 2.05 4.19 -4.20
C HIS A 68 3.06 5.27 -3.87
N PHE A 69 4.12 4.86 -3.20
CA PHE A 69 5.12 5.75 -2.67
C PHE A 69 6.50 5.27 -3.14
N MET A 70 7.31 6.22 -3.58
CA MET A 70 8.73 5.98 -3.78
C MET A 70 9.42 6.03 -2.42
N ILE A 71 10.21 5.01 -2.13
CA ILE A 71 11.03 4.91 -0.92
C ILE A 71 12.50 5.14 -1.26
N ALA A 72 13.22 5.77 -0.34
CA ALA A 72 14.64 6.07 -0.48
C ALA A 72 15.42 5.80 0.80
N LEU A 73 16.71 5.60 0.62
CA LEU A 73 17.72 5.50 1.67
C LEU A 73 18.44 6.83 1.80
N MET A 74 18.96 7.12 2.98
CA MET A 74 19.82 8.28 3.18
C MET A 74 21.22 7.97 2.64
N GLU A 75 21.75 8.84 1.80
CA GLU A 75 23.16 8.74 1.39
C GLU A 75 24.06 9.01 2.60
N ASN A 76 25.13 8.23 2.72
CA ASN A 76 26.03 8.31 3.87
C ASN A 76 26.52 9.76 4.06
N TYR A 77 26.26 10.28 5.25
CA TYR A 77 26.83 11.52 5.74
C TYR A 77 28.01 11.17 6.65
N ASP A 78 29.19 11.77 6.41
CA ASP A 78 30.29 11.73 7.38
C ASP A 78 29.78 12.29 8.71
N LYS A 79 29.60 11.44 9.72
CA LYS A 79 29.21 11.90 11.07
C LYS A 79 30.27 12.83 11.67
N GLU A 80 31.54 12.62 11.35
CA GLU A 80 32.67 13.41 11.85
C GLU A 80 32.63 14.89 11.40
N LYS A 81 32.01 15.19 10.26
CA LYS A 81 31.89 16.58 9.76
C LYS A 81 30.79 17.40 10.45
N VAL A 82 29.96 16.78 11.29
CA VAL A 82 28.78 17.42 11.89
C VAL A 82 29.02 17.83 13.35
N GLU A 83 29.91 17.16 14.08
CA GLU A 83 30.16 17.47 15.51
C GLU A 83 31.09 18.66 15.74
N THR A 84 31.73 19.19 14.70
CA THR A 84 32.71 20.29 14.81
C THR A 84 32.23 21.63 14.27
N VAL A 85 31.00 21.70 13.75
CA VAL A 85 30.47 22.94 13.16
C VAL A 85 29.11 23.25 13.77
N ASP A 86 29.09 24.24 14.67
CA ASP A 86 27.91 24.97 15.14
C ASP A 86 27.21 25.77 14.00
N ASP A 87 27.24 25.26 12.76
CA ASP A 87 26.58 25.89 11.62
C ASP A 87 25.12 25.47 11.59
N CYS A 88 24.27 26.41 12.00
CA CYS A 88 22.83 26.43 11.81
C CYS A 88 22.40 26.52 10.32
N SER A 89 23.16 25.92 9.40
CA SER A 89 22.86 25.79 7.97
C SER A 89 22.80 24.29 7.63
N SER A 90 21.78 23.61 8.15
CA SER A 90 21.59 22.17 7.95
C SER A 90 21.22 21.89 6.48
N SER A 91 22.22 21.64 5.65
CA SER A 91 22.05 21.12 4.29
C SER A 91 21.26 19.81 4.36
N THR A 92 20.11 19.75 3.68
CA THR A 92 19.31 18.52 3.53
C THR A 92 20.21 17.41 2.96
N PRO A 93 20.35 16.25 3.63
CA PRO A 93 21.18 15.18 3.12
C PRO A 93 20.60 14.62 1.83
N TRP A 94 21.47 14.00 1.04
CA TRP A 94 21.06 13.36 -0.19
C TRP A 94 20.34 12.05 0.11
N PHE A 95 19.32 11.76 -0.68
CA PHE A 95 18.57 10.51 -0.62
C PHE A 95 18.70 9.76 -1.95
N VAL A 96 18.76 8.44 -1.87
CA VAL A 96 18.89 7.56 -3.04
C VAL A 96 17.64 6.70 -3.15
N ALA A 97 16.93 6.81 -4.27
CA ALA A 97 15.72 6.03 -4.50
C ALA A 97 16.03 4.52 -4.52
N LEU A 98 15.26 3.75 -3.75
CA LEU A 98 15.43 2.30 -3.60
C LEU A 98 14.33 1.52 -4.33
N GLY A 99 13.10 2.02 -4.33
CA GLY A 99 11.98 1.25 -4.82
C GLY A 99 10.63 1.94 -4.71
N ARG A 100 9.58 1.19 -5.08
CA ARG A 100 8.18 1.60 -4.96
C ARG A 100 7.44 0.65 -4.01
N VAL A 101 6.61 1.22 -3.13
CA VAL A 101 5.72 0.46 -2.25
C VAL A 101 4.29 0.95 -2.40
N GLY A 102 3.34 0.03 -2.51
CA GLY A 102 1.92 0.33 -2.69
C GLY A 102 0.98 -0.58 -1.91
N SER A 103 1.50 -1.25 -0.88
CA SER A 103 0.74 -2.19 -0.07
C SER A 103 1.25 -2.22 1.37
N GLY A 104 0.44 -2.77 2.28
CA GLY A 104 0.81 -2.98 3.68
C GLY A 104 0.11 -2.04 4.66
N TYR A 105 -0.21 -0.82 4.23
CA TYR A 105 -1.05 0.10 5.00
C TYR A 105 -2.56 -0.21 4.83
N SER A 106 -3.34 0.13 5.85
CA SER A 106 -4.79 0.13 5.82
C SER A 106 -5.34 1.32 5.03
N LEU A 107 -6.59 1.23 4.60
CA LEU A 107 -7.24 2.34 3.90
C LEU A 107 -7.33 3.60 4.77
N LYS A 108 -7.48 3.45 6.10
CA LYS A 108 -7.51 4.58 7.04
C LYS A 108 -6.15 5.30 7.05
N GLU A 109 -5.07 4.56 7.23
CA GLU A 109 -3.71 5.11 7.22
C GLU A 109 -3.40 5.81 5.90
N LEU A 110 -3.86 5.25 4.77
CA LEU A 110 -3.70 5.90 3.47
C LEU A 110 -4.41 7.25 3.40
N TYR A 111 -5.64 7.35 3.91
CA TYR A 111 -6.39 8.60 3.96
C TYR A 111 -5.75 9.61 4.89
N ASP A 112 -5.35 9.19 6.09
CA ASP A 112 -4.69 10.06 7.08
C ASP A 112 -3.37 10.62 6.51
N PHE A 113 -2.58 9.77 5.83
CA PHE A 113 -1.36 10.19 5.17
C PHE A 113 -1.62 11.18 4.03
N ASN A 114 -2.57 10.90 3.15
CA ASN A 114 -2.93 11.82 2.08
C ASN A 114 -3.48 13.15 2.61
N ALA A 115 -4.22 13.16 3.71
CA ALA A 115 -4.72 14.38 4.33
C ALA A 115 -3.56 15.31 4.77
N LYS A 116 -2.48 14.74 5.31
CA LYS A 116 -1.24 15.49 5.62
C LYS A 116 -0.61 16.06 4.34
N LEU A 117 -0.55 15.25 3.27
CA LEU A 117 0.09 15.68 2.01
C LEU A 117 -0.69 16.74 1.23
N VAL A 118 -2.03 16.76 1.34
CA VAL A 118 -2.87 17.79 0.71
C VAL A 118 -2.53 19.18 1.24
N GLN A 119 -2.15 19.31 2.52
CA GLN A 119 -1.73 20.57 3.13
C GLN A 119 -0.44 21.12 2.50
N LEU A 120 0.42 20.24 1.97
CA LEU A 120 1.69 20.60 1.35
C LEU A 120 1.54 21.10 -0.09
N ARG A 121 0.34 20.99 -0.69
CA ARG A 121 0.05 21.41 -2.08
C ARG A 121 1.10 20.90 -3.08
N LEU A 122 1.44 19.62 -2.97
CA LEU A 122 2.45 18.98 -3.81
C LEU A 122 2.11 19.17 -5.30
N LYS A 123 3.05 19.74 -6.05
CA LYS A 123 2.91 19.91 -7.50
C LYS A 123 3.65 18.78 -8.22
N ARG A 124 3.08 18.36 -9.35
CA ARG A 124 3.84 17.60 -10.35
C ARG A 124 4.98 18.48 -10.82
N GLY A 125 6.19 17.95 -10.87
CA GLY A 125 7.36 18.79 -11.07
C GLY A 125 8.61 18.04 -11.43
N GLN A 126 9.69 18.81 -11.54
CA GLN A 126 11.03 18.30 -11.80
C GLN A 126 11.62 17.66 -10.54
N PRO A 127 12.54 16.69 -10.72
CA PRO A 127 13.19 16.04 -9.59
C PRO A 127 14.00 17.04 -8.75
N PRO A 128 13.93 16.96 -7.43
CA PRO A 128 14.67 17.87 -6.56
C PRO A 128 16.16 17.51 -6.51
N SER A 129 17.00 18.50 -6.22
CA SER A 129 18.47 18.34 -6.16
C SER A 129 18.96 17.39 -5.05
N TRP A 130 18.17 17.23 -3.97
CA TRP A 130 18.50 16.34 -2.84
C TRP A 130 18.16 14.87 -3.10
N LEU A 131 17.53 14.51 -4.23
CA LEU A 131 17.10 13.14 -4.51
C LEU A 131 17.77 12.57 -5.76
N LYS A 132 18.55 11.51 -5.58
CA LYS A 132 19.09 10.70 -6.67
C LYS A 132 18.03 9.71 -7.14
N LEU A 133 17.63 9.86 -8.40
CA LEU A 133 16.65 9.02 -9.09
C LEU A 133 17.33 8.21 -10.20
N GLY A 134 16.74 7.06 -10.53
CA GLY A 134 17.11 6.29 -11.71
C GLY A 134 16.16 6.59 -12.87
N SER A 135 15.83 5.55 -13.64
CA SER A 135 14.83 5.66 -14.71
C SER A 135 13.40 5.84 -14.17
N GLU A 136 13.12 5.28 -13.00
CA GLU A 136 11.82 5.38 -12.34
C GLU A 136 11.69 6.74 -11.65
N LYS A 137 10.59 7.45 -11.91
CA LYS A 137 10.33 8.80 -11.37
C LYS A 137 8.92 8.88 -10.79
N PRO A 138 8.73 9.41 -9.57
CA PRO A 138 7.41 9.61 -9.00
C PRO A 138 6.71 10.81 -9.65
N GLU A 139 5.38 10.85 -9.54
CA GLU A 139 4.58 11.97 -10.10
C GLU A 139 4.68 13.23 -9.24
N VAL A 140 4.88 13.06 -7.93
CA VAL A 140 5.08 14.14 -6.97
C VAL A 140 6.23 13.81 -6.04
N TYR A 141 6.92 14.84 -5.54
CA TYR A 141 8.06 14.72 -4.62
C TYR A 141 7.68 15.29 -3.26
N ILE A 142 8.20 14.68 -2.19
CA ILE A 142 7.91 15.07 -0.81
C ILE A 142 9.23 15.42 -0.15
N HIS A 143 9.37 16.66 0.34
CA HIS A 143 10.58 17.09 1.03
C HIS A 143 10.82 16.23 2.30
N PRO A 144 12.07 15.83 2.62
CA PRO A 144 12.35 14.92 3.74
C PRO A 144 11.74 15.36 5.07
N GLU A 145 11.84 16.65 5.39
CA GLU A 145 11.29 17.24 6.63
C GLU A 145 9.79 17.08 6.79
N GLN A 146 9.06 17.02 5.68
CA GLN A 146 7.59 16.90 5.68
C GLN A 146 7.15 15.44 5.50
N SER A 147 8.09 14.55 5.20
CA SER A 147 7.82 13.16 4.90
C SER A 147 7.67 12.31 6.17
N THR A 148 7.66 11.00 6.01
CA THR A 148 7.47 10.02 7.08
C THR A 148 8.24 8.75 6.74
N ILE A 149 8.90 8.18 7.76
CA ILE A 149 9.56 6.88 7.64
C ILE A 149 8.51 5.77 7.68
N VAL A 150 8.71 4.77 6.83
CA VAL A 150 7.94 3.55 6.82
C VAL A 150 8.85 2.37 7.02
N GLN A 151 8.42 1.45 7.88
CA GLN A 151 9.05 0.17 8.08
C GLN A 151 8.57 -0.77 6.97
N VAL A 152 9.46 -1.16 6.07
CA VAL A 152 9.16 -1.96 4.88
C VAL A 152 9.75 -3.36 5.03
N LYS A 153 8.90 -4.37 4.84
CA LYS A 153 9.33 -5.76 4.70
C LYS A 153 9.33 -6.14 3.23
N ALA A 154 10.37 -6.82 2.80
CA ALA A 154 10.49 -7.37 1.45
C ALA A 154 10.81 -8.87 1.54
N ALA A 155 10.49 -9.61 0.48
CA ALA A 155 10.84 -11.03 0.41
C ALA A 155 12.33 -11.22 0.07
N GLN A 156 12.88 -10.34 -0.77
CA GLN A 156 14.27 -10.40 -1.23
C GLN A 156 14.72 -9.04 -1.78
N ILE A 157 16.02 -8.76 -1.73
CA ILE A 157 16.66 -7.68 -2.50
C ILE A 157 17.07 -8.25 -3.86
N VAL A 158 16.67 -7.59 -4.94
CA VAL A 158 16.92 -8.03 -6.32
C VAL A 158 17.68 -6.95 -7.08
N THR A 159 18.46 -7.34 -8.09
CA THR A 159 19.13 -6.40 -8.99
C THR A 159 18.12 -5.70 -9.89
N SER A 160 18.29 -4.40 -10.11
CA SER A 160 17.44 -3.59 -10.98
C SER A 160 18.21 -2.39 -11.51
N GLY A 161 18.23 -2.22 -12.83
CA GLY A 161 18.76 -1.02 -13.48
C GLY A 161 17.85 0.21 -13.38
N GLN A 162 16.66 0.08 -12.75
CA GLN A 162 15.71 1.18 -12.67
C GLN A 162 16.04 2.20 -11.57
N PHE A 163 16.83 1.79 -10.58
CA PHE A 163 17.18 2.57 -9.40
C PHE A 163 18.71 2.78 -9.32
N PRO A 164 19.20 3.90 -8.77
CA PRO A 164 20.62 4.26 -8.82
C PRO A 164 21.56 3.25 -8.17
N LEU A 165 21.11 2.57 -7.12
CA LEU A 165 21.93 1.58 -6.40
C LEU A 165 22.08 0.25 -7.16
N GLY A 166 21.39 0.06 -8.29
CA GLY A 166 21.38 -1.21 -9.00
C GLY A 166 20.57 -2.31 -8.30
N PHE A 167 19.85 -1.98 -7.22
CA PHE A 167 19.04 -2.90 -6.43
C PHE A 167 17.65 -2.33 -6.15
N THR A 168 16.68 -3.22 -5.94
CA THR A 168 15.35 -2.88 -5.44
C THR A 168 14.77 -4.02 -4.60
N LEU A 169 13.57 -3.82 -4.07
CA LEU A 169 12.89 -4.77 -3.19
C LEU A 169 11.86 -5.61 -3.95
N ARG A 170 11.87 -6.92 -3.74
CA ARG A 170 10.84 -7.85 -4.24
C ARG A 170 9.71 -7.98 -3.22
N PHE A 171 8.48 -7.77 -3.69
CA PHE A 171 7.26 -7.81 -2.87
C PHE A 171 7.30 -6.90 -1.63
N PRO A 172 7.71 -5.61 -1.74
CA PRO A 172 7.77 -4.72 -0.60
C PRO A 172 6.37 -4.43 -0.05
N ARG A 173 6.26 -4.41 1.29
CA ARG A 173 5.03 -4.09 2.03
C ARG A 173 5.38 -3.22 3.23
N VAL A 174 4.60 -2.17 3.45
CA VAL A 174 4.69 -1.37 4.68
C VAL A 174 4.14 -2.21 5.84
N GLN A 175 4.97 -2.48 6.84
CA GLN A 175 4.54 -3.12 8.09
C GLN A 175 3.99 -2.09 9.07
N ALA A 176 4.67 -0.95 9.19
CA ALA A 176 4.30 0.13 10.09
C ALA A 176 4.70 1.49 9.52
N ILE A 177 3.91 2.52 9.86
CA ILE A 177 4.28 3.92 9.64
C ILE A 177 4.96 4.39 10.93
N ARG A 178 6.24 4.79 10.83
CA ARG A 178 7.10 5.09 11.98
C ARG A 178 7.00 6.56 12.36
N HIS A 179 5.94 6.90 13.10
CA HIS A 179 5.74 8.25 13.64
C HIS A 179 6.70 8.60 14.79
N ASP A 180 7.34 7.58 15.37
CA ASP A 180 8.36 7.68 16.40
C ASP A 180 9.73 8.13 15.86
N LYS A 181 9.93 8.06 14.54
CA LYS A 181 11.18 8.39 13.87
C LYS A 181 11.06 9.64 13.02
N THR A 182 12.14 10.41 12.99
CA THR A 182 12.28 11.57 12.10
C THR A 182 12.96 11.15 10.80
N TRP A 183 12.89 11.99 9.78
CA TRP A 183 13.55 11.73 8.50
C TRP A 183 15.07 11.53 8.60
N ARG A 184 15.70 12.02 9.68
CA ARG A 184 17.13 11.84 9.98
C ARG A 184 17.48 10.43 10.41
N ASP A 185 16.51 9.67 10.90
CA ASP A 185 16.66 8.28 11.34
C ASP A 185 16.46 7.27 10.19
N CYS A 186 16.46 7.75 8.95
CA CYS A 186 16.34 6.91 7.75
C CYS A 186 17.55 5.99 7.63
N MET A 187 17.32 4.73 7.26
CA MET A 187 18.39 3.78 6.98
C MET A 187 19.34 4.33 5.92
N THR A 188 20.64 4.23 6.19
CA THR A 188 21.67 4.69 5.26
C THR A 188 21.96 3.68 4.16
N VAL A 189 22.55 4.14 3.05
CA VAL A 189 22.98 3.26 1.96
C VAL A 189 23.96 2.19 2.44
N GLU A 190 24.92 2.53 3.31
CA GLU A 190 25.86 1.55 3.87
C GLU A 190 25.15 0.52 4.75
N GLN A 191 24.25 0.96 5.62
CA GLN A 191 23.45 0.04 6.43
C GLN A 191 22.66 -0.94 5.56
N PHE A 192 22.10 -0.46 4.45
CA PHE A 192 21.39 -1.29 3.49
C PHE A 192 22.30 -2.29 2.76
N LEU A 193 23.52 -1.89 2.38
CA LEU A 193 24.48 -2.79 1.73
C LEU A 193 24.98 -3.87 2.71
N ASN A 194 25.33 -3.48 3.94
CA ASN A 194 25.67 -4.42 5.00
C ASN A 194 24.51 -5.37 5.28
N PHE A 195 23.28 -4.85 5.32
CA PHE A 195 22.07 -5.65 5.49
C PHE A 195 21.88 -6.66 4.34
N LYS A 196 22.09 -6.23 3.10
CA LYS A 196 22.02 -7.11 1.92
C LYS A 196 22.99 -8.28 2.06
N ASP A 197 24.23 -8.02 2.42
CA ASP A 197 25.27 -9.05 2.49
C ASP A 197 25.02 -10.01 3.67
N LEU A 198 24.53 -9.50 4.81
CA LEU A 198 24.11 -10.33 5.96
C LEU A 198 22.86 -11.18 5.67
N SER A 199 21.92 -10.67 4.87
CA SER A 199 20.64 -11.35 4.61
C SER A 199 20.79 -12.70 3.89
N VAL A 200 21.86 -12.87 3.11
CA VAL A 200 22.18 -14.12 2.41
C VAL A 200 22.55 -15.23 3.41
N ASP A 201 23.24 -14.88 4.50
CA ASP A 201 23.80 -15.85 5.45
C ASP A 201 22.97 -16.03 6.72
N CYS A 202 22.30 -14.96 7.19
CA CYS A 202 21.72 -14.90 8.53
C CYS A 202 20.31 -15.49 8.64
N THR A 203 19.54 -15.55 7.55
CA THR A 203 18.13 -15.98 7.60
C THR A 203 18.00 -17.45 8.04
N SER A 204 18.91 -18.32 7.58
CA SER A 204 18.98 -19.72 7.98
C SER A 204 19.44 -19.92 9.42
N LYS A 205 20.38 -19.07 9.89
CA LYS A 205 20.91 -19.10 11.27
C LYS A 205 19.85 -18.67 12.28
N ARG A 206 19.15 -17.55 12.04
CA ARG A 206 18.05 -17.09 12.91
C ARG A 206 16.92 -18.09 13.01
N LEU A 207 16.58 -18.76 11.90
CA LEU A 207 15.60 -19.84 11.92
C LEU A 207 16.07 -21.06 12.71
N ALA A 208 17.38 -21.27 12.86
CA ALA A 208 17.93 -22.32 13.72
C ALA A 208 17.92 -21.90 15.19
N GLU A 209 18.26 -20.65 15.50
CA GLU A 209 18.24 -20.09 16.86
C GLU A 209 16.82 -20.05 17.45
N MET A 210 15.82 -19.67 16.65
CA MET A 210 14.41 -19.69 17.05
C MET A 210 13.86 -21.09 17.40
N LYS A 211 14.60 -22.18 17.09
CA LYS A 211 14.24 -23.55 17.53
C LYS A 211 14.66 -23.87 18.96
N ASN A 212 15.69 -23.20 19.48
CA ASN A 212 16.19 -23.45 20.83
C ASN A 212 15.32 -22.77 21.90
N ASP A 213 14.65 -21.69 21.53
CA ASP A 213 13.58 -21.12 22.33
C ASP A 213 12.31 -21.93 22.11
N ASN A 214 11.81 -22.60 23.15
CA ASN A 214 10.52 -23.29 23.21
C ASN A 214 9.29 -22.35 23.02
N GLN A 215 9.36 -21.37 22.11
CA GLN A 215 8.27 -20.48 21.69
C GLN A 215 7.52 -20.98 20.43
N ILE A 216 7.92 -22.12 19.85
CA ILE A 216 7.22 -22.74 18.70
C ILE A 216 5.84 -23.32 19.09
N MET A 217 5.49 -23.39 20.38
CA MET A 217 4.15 -23.82 20.84
C MET A 217 3.07 -22.72 20.86
N ASN A 218 3.33 -21.51 20.36
CA ASN A 218 2.31 -20.48 20.21
C ASN A 218 1.72 -20.37 18.78
N LEU A 219 1.55 -21.49 18.08
CA LEU A 219 0.72 -21.58 16.87
C LEU A 219 -0.74 -21.13 17.10
N LYS A 220 -1.20 -21.00 18.35
CA LYS A 220 -2.48 -20.38 18.71
C LYS A 220 -2.54 -18.87 18.42
N ASN A 221 -1.40 -18.18 18.27
CA ASN A 221 -1.34 -16.76 17.94
C ASN A 221 -1.19 -16.48 16.43
N ILE A 222 -0.80 -17.46 15.63
CA ILE A 222 -0.72 -17.35 14.16
C ILE A 222 -2.11 -17.31 13.51
N SER A 223 -3.17 -17.74 14.21
CA SER A 223 -4.55 -17.72 13.69
C SER A 223 -5.44 -16.60 14.23
N LYS A 224 -4.95 -15.70 15.08
CA LYS A 224 -5.68 -14.44 15.36
C LYS A 224 -5.40 -13.45 14.23
N LYS A 225 -5.87 -13.79 13.02
CA LYS A 225 -6.53 -12.77 12.20
C LYS A 225 -7.49 -12.10 13.16
N ARG A 226 -7.17 -10.90 13.63
CA ARG A 226 -8.06 -10.09 14.45
C ARG A 226 -9.39 -10.15 13.72
N LYS A 227 -10.36 -10.94 14.21
CA LYS A 227 -11.71 -10.97 13.65
C LYS A 227 -12.15 -9.53 13.80
N ARG A 228 -12.04 -8.76 12.72
CA ARG A 228 -12.58 -7.40 12.69
C ARG A 228 -14.04 -7.62 13.02
N LYS A 229 -14.47 -7.19 14.23
CA LYS A 229 -15.89 -7.20 14.58
C LYS A 229 -16.61 -6.59 13.38
N ALA A 230 -17.62 -7.31 12.88
CA ALA A 230 -18.38 -6.94 11.69
C ALA A 230 -19.14 -5.60 11.85
N THR A 231 -19.00 -4.93 13.01
CA THR A 231 -19.62 -3.65 13.33
C THR A 231 -19.09 -2.48 12.49
N VAL A 232 -17.88 -2.56 11.91
CA VAL A 232 -17.35 -1.45 11.08
C VAL A 232 -17.67 -1.61 9.58
N ALA A 233 -18.17 -2.75 9.13
CA ALA A 233 -18.49 -2.94 7.70
C ALA A 233 -19.80 -2.23 7.32
N ALA A 234 -20.79 -2.20 8.22
CA ALA A 234 -22.05 -1.47 8.01
C ALA A 234 -21.84 0.06 8.03
N ASP A 235 -21.10 0.58 9.03
CA ASP A 235 -20.75 2.02 9.11
C ASP A 235 -19.89 2.48 7.90
N ARG A 236 -18.99 1.61 7.40
CA ARG A 236 -18.17 1.89 6.21
C ARG A 236 -18.95 1.84 4.91
N ARG A 237 -19.95 0.95 4.76
CA ARG A 237 -20.85 1.00 3.59
C ARG A 237 -21.67 2.28 3.62
N CYS A 238 -22.27 2.59 4.76
CA CYS A 238 -23.11 3.78 4.91
C CYS A 238 -22.35 5.09 4.62
N ARG A 239 -21.08 5.23 5.06
CA ARG A 239 -20.25 6.41 4.76
C ARG A 239 -19.78 6.51 3.31
N VAL A 240 -19.38 5.39 2.69
CA VAL A 240 -19.00 5.38 1.26
C VAL A 240 -20.21 5.62 0.36
N GLU A 241 -21.37 5.07 0.74
CA GLU A 241 -22.65 5.33 0.07
C GLU A 241 -23.09 6.78 0.24
N ALA A 242 -22.94 7.37 1.43
CA ALA A 242 -23.23 8.78 1.67
C ALA A 242 -22.32 9.71 0.82
N MET A 243 -21.01 9.40 0.70
CA MET A 243 -20.11 10.19 -0.16
C MET A 243 -20.43 10.05 -1.65
N LYS A 244 -20.80 8.85 -2.11
CA LYS A 244 -21.24 8.63 -3.51
C LYS A 244 -22.55 9.36 -3.81
N ASN A 245 -23.52 9.30 -2.90
CA ASN A 245 -24.79 9.99 -3.04
C ASN A 245 -24.60 11.51 -3.04
N LEU A 246 -23.65 12.04 -2.26
CA LEU A 246 -23.33 13.46 -2.24
C LEU A 246 -22.73 13.93 -3.57
N ASP A 247 -21.79 13.16 -4.13
CA ASP A 247 -21.15 13.48 -5.42
C ASP A 247 -22.15 13.39 -6.60
N GLN A 248 -23.01 12.37 -6.58
CA GLN A 248 -24.08 12.19 -7.56
C GLN A 248 -25.14 13.30 -7.46
N SER A 249 -25.56 13.67 -6.25
CA SER A 249 -26.53 14.75 -6.03
C SER A 249 -26.00 16.13 -6.46
N LYS A 250 -24.68 16.35 -6.43
CA LYS A 250 -24.06 17.57 -6.95
C LYS A 250 -24.08 17.57 -8.48
N ARG A 251 -23.69 16.46 -9.10
CA ARG A 251 -23.68 16.29 -10.56
C ARG A 251 -25.08 16.38 -11.18
N MET A 252 -26.09 15.85 -10.51
CA MET A 252 -27.47 15.84 -11.03
C MET A 252 -28.19 17.19 -10.94
N ARG A 253 -27.68 18.15 -10.15
CA ARG A 253 -28.24 19.52 -10.09
C ARG A 253 -27.97 20.36 -11.34
N GLU A 254 -27.05 19.91 -12.20
CA GLU A 254 -26.71 20.63 -13.44
C GLU A 254 -27.76 20.40 -14.55
N PHE A 255 -28.62 19.39 -14.42
CA PHE A 255 -29.60 19.04 -15.46
C PHE A 255 -30.97 19.64 -15.14
N LYS A 256 -31.56 20.31 -16.13
CA LYS A 256 -32.90 20.93 -16.03
C LYS A 256 -33.92 19.97 -16.64
N ALA A 257 -35.05 19.77 -15.96
CA ALA A 257 -36.12 18.91 -16.46
C ALA A 257 -36.68 19.42 -17.79
N ILE A 258 -36.68 18.57 -18.80
CA ILE A 258 -37.20 18.78 -20.15
C ILE A 258 -38.61 18.20 -20.27
N SER A 259 -38.89 17.10 -19.57
CA SER A 259 -40.22 16.49 -19.48
C SER A 259 -40.44 15.81 -18.12
N ASN A 260 -41.66 15.33 -17.88
CA ASN A 260 -42.08 14.75 -16.59
C ASN A 260 -42.46 13.26 -16.69
N ILE A 261 -41.97 12.54 -17.70
CA ILE A 261 -42.35 11.14 -17.97
C ILE A 261 -42.02 10.23 -16.77
N PHE A 262 -40.96 10.52 -16.02
CA PHE A 262 -40.54 9.75 -14.85
C PHE A 262 -40.83 10.45 -13.52
N GLN A 263 -41.73 11.45 -13.50
CA GLN A 263 -42.07 12.16 -12.28
C GLN A 263 -42.54 11.21 -11.17
N GLY A 264 -41.89 11.29 -10.00
CA GLY A 264 -42.18 10.43 -8.85
C GLY A 264 -41.70 8.98 -8.98
N ARG A 265 -40.90 8.66 -10.01
CA ARG A 265 -40.28 7.34 -10.18
C ARG A 265 -38.82 7.36 -9.75
N GLU A 266 -38.42 6.31 -9.05
CA GLU A 266 -37.03 6.03 -8.72
C GLU A 266 -36.48 5.00 -9.71
N LEU A 267 -35.41 5.32 -10.43
CA LEU A 267 -34.78 4.44 -11.40
C LEU A 267 -33.35 4.11 -10.98
N CYS A 268 -33.03 2.82 -11.00
CA CYS A 268 -31.68 2.31 -10.72
C CYS A 268 -31.03 1.83 -12.01
N ILE A 269 -29.98 2.53 -12.45
CA ILE A 269 -29.23 2.13 -13.66
C ILE A 269 -28.05 1.27 -13.24
N LEU A 270 -28.14 -0.02 -13.55
CA LEU A 270 -27.13 -0.99 -13.15
C LEU A 270 -25.85 -0.81 -13.96
N ASN A 271 -25.96 -0.79 -15.29
CA ASN A 271 -24.85 -0.66 -16.24
C ASN A 271 -25.26 0.19 -17.45
N GLY A 272 -24.28 0.77 -18.13
CA GLY A 272 -24.45 1.35 -19.46
C GLY A 272 -24.38 0.28 -20.56
N ASN A 273 -24.59 0.68 -21.80
CA ASN A 273 -24.37 -0.14 -23.00
C ASN A 273 -23.29 0.50 -23.89
N ASP A 274 -23.00 -0.10 -25.05
CA ASP A 274 -21.94 0.36 -25.95
C ASP A 274 -22.19 1.76 -26.53
N THR A 275 -23.44 2.23 -26.51
CA THR A 275 -23.86 3.53 -27.07
C THR A 275 -24.05 4.61 -26.02
N PHE A 276 -24.41 4.24 -24.79
CA PHE A 276 -24.68 5.14 -23.68
C PHE A 276 -24.00 4.63 -22.42
N THR A 277 -23.09 5.44 -21.91
CA THR A 277 -22.49 5.20 -20.60
C THR A 277 -23.57 5.25 -19.52
N LYS A 278 -23.30 4.58 -18.40
CA LYS A 278 -24.22 4.59 -17.24
C LYS A 278 -24.55 6.02 -16.82
N GLU A 279 -23.56 6.90 -16.85
CA GLU A 279 -23.69 8.30 -16.49
C GLU A 279 -24.65 9.07 -17.42
N ASN A 280 -24.59 8.80 -18.73
CA ASN A 280 -25.46 9.44 -19.71
C ASN A 280 -26.93 9.03 -19.53
N LEU A 281 -27.16 7.77 -19.16
CA LEU A 281 -28.51 7.28 -18.87
C LEU A 281 -29.05 7.87 -17.57
N GLU A 282 -28.21 8.02 -16.54
CA GLU A 282 -28.61 8.63 -15.27
C GLU A 282 -28.97 10.11 -15.46
N ALA A 283 -28.23 10.84 -16.30
CA ALA A 283 -28.56 12.22 -16.66
C ALA A 283 -29.93 12.34 -17.35
N LYS A 284 -30.21 11.46 -18.32
CA LYS A 284 -31.51 11.43 -19.02
C LYS A 284 -32.69 11.14 -18.09
N VAL A 285 -32.50 10.33 -17.06
CA VAL A 285 -33.55 10.08 -16.06
C VAL A 285 -33.93 11.37 -15.33
N VAL A 286 -32.94 12.18 -14.95
CA VAL A 286 -33.17 13.47 -14.28
C VAL A 286 -33.80 14.49 -15.24
N GLU A 287 -33.35 14.54 -16.49
CA GLU A 287 -33.94 15.39 -17.54
C GLU A 287 -35.41 15.05 -17.81
N LEU A 288 -35.82 13.80 -17.62
CA LEU A 288 -37.20 13.33 -17.80
C LEU A 288 -38.01 13.32 -16.48
N GLY A 289 -37.49 13.99 -15.44
CA GLY A 289 -38.19 14.23 -14.18
C GLY A 289 -38.13 13.09 -13.14
N GLY A 290 -37.28 12.09 -13.37
CA GLY A 290 -37.10 10.94 -12.49
C GLY A 290 -36.00 11.13 -11.45
N THR A 291 -36.03 10.29 -10.41
CA THR A 291 -35.00 10.25 -9.37
C THR A 291 -34.10 9.05 -9.59
N VAL A 292 -32.79 9.26 -9.64
CA VAL A 292 -31.83 8.15 -9.80
C VAL A 292 -31.43 7.59 -8.43
N VAL A 293 -31.48 6.27 -8.28
CA VAL A 293 -31.08 5.55 -7.05
C VAL A 293 -30.00 4.52 -7.36
N GLN A 294 -29.04 4.32 -6.45
CA GLN A 294 -27.96 3.33 -6.62
C GLN A 294 -28.29 1.94 -6.06
N HIS A 295 -29.30 1.87 -5.18
CA HIS A 295 -29.75 0.62 -4.58
C HIS A 295 -31.25 0.49 -4.84
N PRO A 296 -31.67 -0.53 -5.58
CA PRO A 296 -33.09 -0.76 -5.75
C PRO A 296 -33.66 -1.24 -4.40
N GLY A 297 -34.75 -0.60 -3.93
CA GLY A 297 -35.43 -0.96 -2.67
C GLY A 297 -36.05 -2.36 -2.73
N LYS A 298 -36.71 -2.88 -1.68
CA LYS A 298 -37.25 -4.27 -1.70
C LYS A 298 -38.33 -4.56 -2.76
N PHE A 299 -38.76 -3.55 -3.52
CA PHE A 299 -39.81 -3.65 -4.53
C PHE A 299 -39.28 -3.08 -5.86
N TYR A 300 -38.75 -3.94 -6.73
CA TYR A 300 -38.42 -3.59 -8.11
C TYR A 300 -38.99 -4.60 -9.08
N PHE A 301 -39.37 -4.11 -10.26
CA PHE A 301 -39.63 -4.92 -11.44
C PHE A 301 -38.35 -4.89 -12.30
N THR A 302 -37.84 -6.07 -12.65
CA THR A 302 -36.73 -6.27 -13.59
C THR A 302 -37.18 -6.11 -15.03
#